data_AF-A0A9X6N4N9-F1
#
_entry.id   AF-A0A9X6N4N9-F1
#
_cell.length_a   1.000
_cell.length_b   1.000
_cell.length_c   1.000
_cell.angle_alpha   90.00
_cell.angle_beta   90.00
_cell.angle_gamma   90.00
#
_symmetry.space_group_name_H-M   'P 1'
#
loop_
_entity.id
_entity.type
_entity.pdbx_description
1 polymer ?
#
loop_
_entity_poly.entity_id
_entity_poly.type
_entity_poly.pdbx_seq_one_letter_code
_entity_poly.pdbx_strand_id
1 'polypeptide(L)'
;MNLEDIQKSYGVIVSLGGLCQVTNQIKRHNLRTFSGPLDWFYYPSLSDVNRLLQNRFKKFMKLENMVIEGSESYGLIESEFDNQIKWAERITYCIKDTYYNCFSMHDFPINSEKDLKSTYPSFKAKLDTRINRFLEKINSSESILFIRIWGNRDEAVELQNVLSKITNKDFNILIVNFKEGISNIVEQNWGISRVCSIELPRYQDRWEGDDSDWDVILNKITLT
;
A
#
# COMPACT_ATOMS: atom_id res chain seq x y z
N MET A 1 13.40 9.11 14.73
CA MET A 1 13.78 7.82 14.15
C MET A 1 14.04 8.10 12.70
N ASN A 2 15.18 7.61 12.25
CA ASN A 2 15.78 7.89 10.97
C ASN A 2 15.79 6.59 10.16
N LEU A 3 16.22 6.65 8.90
CA LEU A 3 16.32 5.49 8.03
C LEU A 3 17.23 4.43 8.65
N GLU A 4 18.38 4.83 9.20
CA GLU A 4 19.32 3.91 9.84
C GLU A 4 18.68 3.07 10.96
N ASP A 5 17.78 3.67 11.76
CA ASP A 5 17.09 2.97 12.86
C ASP A 5 16.13 1.87 12.38
N ILE A 6 15.68 1.94 11.11
CA ILE A 6 14.79 0.94 10.51
C ILE A 6 15.54 -0.06 9.62
N GLN A 7 16.86 0.09 9.42
CA GLN A 7 17.71 -0.82 8.64
C GLN A 7 18.01 -2.10 9.41
N LYS A 8 17.03 -2.99 9.46
CA LYS A 8 17.11 -4.28 10.14
C LYS A 8 16.24 -5.34 9.44
N SER A 9 16.31 -6.56 9.95
CA SER A 9 15.44 -7.64 9.50
C SER A 9 14.05 -7.56 10.14
N TYR A 10 13.02 -7.78 9.35
CA TYR A 10 11.63 -7.84 9.81
C TYR A 10 11.02 -9.21 9.51
N GLY A 11 10.16 -9.71 10.39
CA GLY A 11 9.36 -10.91 10.12
C GLY A 11 8.31 -10.68 9.02
N VAL A 12 7.88 -9.44 8.82
CA VAL A 12 7.01 -9.08 7.68
C VAL A 12 7.10 -7.58 7.36
N ILE A 13 7.00 -7.26 6.08
CA ILE A 13 6.93 -5.89 5.58
C ILE A 13 5.57 -5.70 4.88
N VAL A 14 4.86 -4.65 5.25
CA VAL A 14 3.46 -4.45 4.89
C VAL A 14 3.23 -3.07 4.30
N SER A 15 2.68 -3.03 3.10
CA SER A 15 2.17 -1.80 2.50
C SER A 15 0.86 -1.39 3.16
N LEU A 16 0.78 -0.14 3.61
CA LEU A 16 -0.46 0.54 4.00
C LEU A 16 -0.99 1.44 2.87
N GLY A 17 -0.48 1.25 1.65
CA GLY A 17 -0.97 1.89 0.45
C GLY A 17 -0.64 3.38 0.33
N GLY A 18 -1.51 4.08 -0.39
CA GLY A 18 -1.33 5.44 -0.89
C GLY A 18 -1.26 5.39 -2.38
N LEU A 19 -0.19 4.78 -2.85
CA LEU A 19 -0.03 4.35 -4.22
C LEU A 19 0.35 2.86 -4.23
N CYS A 20 -0.05 2.15 -5.28
CA CYS A 20 0.40 0.78 -5.56
C CYS A 20 1.94 0.69 -5.70
N GLN A 21 2.59 1.83 -5.93
CA GLN A 21 4.03 2.05 -5.90
C GLN A 21 4.74 1.34 -4.74
N VAL A 22 4.24 1.46 -3.50
CA VAL A 22 4.89 0.81 -2.34
C VAL A 22 5.01 -0.69 -2.56
N THR A 23 3.91 -1.32 -2.99
CA THR A 23 3.84 -2.76 -3.26
C THR A 23 4.80 -3.16 -4.37
N ASN A 24 4.93 -2.34 -5.43
CA ASN A 24 5.86 -2.58 -6.52
C ASN A 24 7.31 -2.55 -6.01
N GLN A 25 7.66 -1.53 -5.23
CA GLN A 25 9.03 -1.32 -4.75
C GLN A 25 9.47 -2.39 -3.74
N ILE A 26 8.62 -2.76 -2.78
CA ILE A 26 8.94 -3.89 -1.88
C ILE A 26 9.03 -5.23 -2.62
N LYS A 27 8.28 -5.41 -3.72
CA LYS A 27 8.38 -6.61 -4.55
C LYS A 27 9.72 -6.64 -5.31
N ARG A 28 10.15 -5.51 -5.89
CA ARG A 28 11.45 -5.37 -6.58
C ARG A 28 12.63 -5.72 -5.66
N HIS A 29 12.48 -5.47 -4.36
CA HIS A 29 13.48 -5.78 -3.34
C HIS A 29 13.35 -7.18 -2.71
N ASN A 30 12.45 -8.05 -3.22
CA ASN A 30 12.15 -9.36 -2.62
C ASN A 30 11.65 -9.30 -1.16
N LEU A 31 11.11 -8.15 -0.74
CA LEU A 31 10.61 -7.89 0.62
C LEU A 31 9.11 -8.21 0.78
N ARG A 32 8.42 -8.51 -0.32
CA ARG A 32 6.99 -8.83 -0.31
C ARG A 32 6.75 -10.33 -0.09
N THR A 33 6.23 -10.69 1.07
CA THR A 33 5.87 -12.08 1.40
C THR A 33 4.42 -12.45 1.11
N PHE A 34 3.53 -11.47 0.91
CA PHE A 34 2.13 -11.69 0.57
C PHE A 34 1.49 -10.49 -0.12
N SER A 35 0.30 -10.69 -0.71
CA SER A 35 -0.56 -9.60 -1.16
C SER A 35 -1.46 -9.09 -0.03
N GLY A 36 -1.27 -7.84 0.37
CA GLY A 36 -2.08 -7.16 1.38
C GLY A 36 -3.42 -6.65 0.86
N PRO A 37 -4.34 -6.29 1.77
CA PRO A 37 -5.65 -5.73 1.42
C PRO A 37 -5.58 -4.30 0.86
N LEU A 38 -4.48 -3.57 1.11
CA LEU A 38 -4.30 -2.18 0.64
C LEU A 38 -3.45 -2.07 -0.64
N ASP A 39 -2.83 -3.17 -1.10
CA ASP A 39 -1.82 -3.17 -2.18
C ASP A 39 -2.31 -2.59 -3.52
N TRP A 40 -3.60 -2.71 -3.80
CA TRP A 40 -4.24 -2.36 -5.09
C TRP A 40 -5.19 -1.17 -5.00
N PHE A 41 -5.08 -0.43 -3.89
CA PHE A 41 -5.95 0.68 -3.59
C PHE A 41 -5.16 1.98 -3.56
N TYR A 42 -5.79 3.02 -4.12
CA TYR A 42 -5.39 4.39 -3.92
C TYR A 42 -6.04 4.93 -2.64
N TYR A 43 -5.22 5.43 -1.72
CA TYR A 43 -5.65 6.00 -0.44
C TYR A 43 -5.13 7.44 -0.31
N PRO A 44 -5.97 8.45 -0.58
CA PRO A 44 -5.54 9.86 -0.51
C PRO A 44 -5.18 10.30 0.91
N SER A 45 -5.87 9.77 1.93
CA SER A 45 -5.74 10.19 3.32
C SER A 45 -5.22 9.06 4.20
N LEU A 46 -4.26 9.37 5.09
CA LEU A 46 -3.84 8.42 6.13
C LEU A 46 -4.90 8.33 7.24
N SER A 47 -5.63 9.39 7.55
CA SER A 47 -6.77 9.35 8.49
C SER A 47 -7.83 8.30 8.09
N ASP A 48 -8.13 8.16 6.79
CA ASP A 48 -9.06 7.12 6.31
C ASP A 48 -8.50 5.71 6.48
N VAL A 49 -7.19 5.52 6.27
CA VAL A 49 -6.51 4.24 6.54
C VAL A 49 -6.50 3.93 8.03
N ASN A 50 -6.26 4.92 8.90
CA ASN A 50 -6.34 4.77 10.36
C ASN A 50 -7.73 4.26 10.76
N ARG A 51 -8.79 4.89 10.24
CA ARG A 51 -10.16 4.47 10.49
C ARG A 51 -10.45 3.06 9.96
N LEU A 52 -9.94 2.71 8.77
CA LEU A 52 -10.07 1.37 8.19
C LEU A 52 -9.46 0.30 9.10
N LEU A 53 -8.23 0.52 9.55
CA LEU A 53 -7.48 -0.38 10.42
C LEU A 53 -8.12 -0.49 11.80
N GLN A 54 -8.51 0.64 12.40
CA GLN A 54 -9.17 0.69 13.70
C GLN A 54 -10.49 -0.10 13.69
N ASN A 55 -11.23 -0.05 12.59
CA ASN A 55 -12.48 -0.79 12.42
C ASN A 55 -12.26 -2.23 11.91
N ARG A 56 -11.01 -2.70 11.82
CA ARG A 56 -10.66 -4.04 11.32
C ARG A 56 -11.36 -4.36 10.00
N PHE A 57 -11.35 -3.42 9.06
CA PHE A 57 -11.95 -3.54 7.72
C PHE A 57 -13.47 -3.77 7.71
N LYS A 58 -14.18 -3.55 8.82
CA LYS A 58 -15.66 -3.65 8.85
C LYS A 58 -16.26 -2.66 7.84
N LYS A 59 -17.20 -3.11 7.01
CA LYS A 59 -17.82 -2.35 5.90
C LYS A 59 -16.92 -2.04 4.69
N PHE A 60 -15.67 -2.51 4.69
CA PHE A 60 -14.74 -2.25 3.59
C PHE A 60 -15.17 -2.97 2.30
N MET A 61 -15.32 -2.18 1.23
CA MET A 61 -15.83 -2.58 -0.08
C MET A 61 -17.13 -3.37 0.02
N LYS A 62 -18.06 -2.88 0.83
CA LYS A 62 -19.44 -3.34 0.73
C LYS A 62 -20.07 -2.77 -0.53
N LEU A 63 -20.86 -3.60 -1.22
CA LEU A 63 -21.51 -3.21 -2.47
C LEU A 63 -22.33 -1.91 -2.34
N GLU A 64 -22.98 -1.68 -1.19
CA GLU A 64 -23.74 -0.46 -0.89
C GLU A 64 -22.89 0.82 -0.78
N ASN A 65 -21.58 0.68 -0.54
CA ASN A 65 -20.65 1.80 -0.43
C ASN A 65 -19.86 2.03 -1.74
N MET A 66 -19.97 1.13 -2.72
CA MET A 66 -19.17 1.14 -3.94
C MET A 66 -19.81 2.00 -5.04
N VAL A 67 -19.04 2.93 -5.60
CA VAL A 67 -19.46 3.77 -6.74
C VAL A 67 -18.41 3.75 -7.84
N ILE A 68 -18.83 3.74 -9.10
CA ILE A 68 -17.94 3.89 -10.25
C ILE A 68 -17.66 5.38 -10.40
N GLU A 69 -16.39 5.79 -10.27
CA GLU A 69 -15.95 7.19 -10.44
C GLU A 69 -15.27 7.41 -11.80
N GLY A 70 -15.02 6.33 -12.55
CA GLY A 70 -14.40 6.41 -13.87
C GLY A 70 -13.83 5.08 -14.33
N SER A 71 -12.91 5.15 -15.27
CA SER A 71 -12.16 4.01 -15.78
C SER A 71 -10.71 4.41 -16.04
N GLU A 72 -9.79 3.49 -15.80
CA GLU A 72 -8.37 3.69 -16.05
C GLU A 72 -7.85 2.57 -16.95
N SER A 73 -6.90 2.93 -17.82
CA SER A 73 -6.15 1.97 -18.62
C SER A 73 -4.78 1.74 -17.98
N TYR A 74 -4.38 0.48 -17.86
CA TYR A 74 -3.03 0.12 -17.42
C TYR A 74 -2.47 -1.03 -18.24
N GLY A 75 -1.16 -0.97 -18.49
CA GLY A 75 -0.42 -2.04 -19.15
C GLY A 75 -0.07 -3.15 -18.18
N LEU A 76 -0.29 -4.40 -18.58
CA LEU A 76 0.31 -5.56 -17.94
C LEU A 76 1.30 -6.23 -18.89
N ILE A 77 2.42 -6.67 -18.32
CA ILE A 77 3.33 -7.60 -18.99
C ILE A 77 2.77 -9.01 -18.77
N GLU A 78 2.10 -9.54 -19.80
CA GLU A 78 1.61 -10.92 -19.77
C GLU A 78 2.76 -11.88 -20.11
N SER A 79 3.47 -12.31 -19.06
CA SER A 79 4.46 -13.39 -19.00
C SER A 79 5.87 -13.12 -19.56
N GLU A 80 6.88 -13.57 -18.78
CA GLU A 80 8.29 -13.71 -19.17
C GLU A 80 8.62 -15.12 -19.71
N PHE A 81 7.61 -15.89 -20.13
CA PHE A 81 7.81 -17.31 -20.45
C PHE A 81 8.39 -17.58 -21.86
N ASP A 82 8.51 -16.57 -22.72
CA ASP A 82 9.01 -16.73 -24.09
C ASP A 82 9.87 -15.56 -24.61
N ASN A 83 10.54 -14.82 -23.71
CA ASN A 83 11.35 -13.63 -24.05
C ASN A 83 10.64 -12.56 -24.92
N GLN A 84 9.30 -12.58 -24.97
CA GLN A 84 8.47 -11.60 -25.66
C GLN A 84 7.60 -10.87 -24.63
N ILE A 85 7.89 -9.59 -24.40
CA ILE A 85 7.05 -8.72 -23.60
C ILE A 85 5.74 -8.49 -24.38
N LYS A 86 4.68 -9.20 -24.01
CA LYS A 86 3.33 -8.88 -24.49
C LYS A 86 2.73 -7.81 -23.59
N TRP A 87 2.58 -6.61 -24.16
CA TRP A 87 1.80 -5.54 -23.57
C TRP A 87 0.32 -5.83 -23.80
N ALA A 88 -0.40 -6.16 -22.73
CA ALA A 88 -1.85 -6.19 -22.75
C ALA A 88 -2.37 -4.92 -22.06
N GLU A 89 -3.02 -4.07 -22.84
CA GLU A 89 -3.79 -2.95 -22.29
C GLU A 89 -5.05 -3.50 -21.62
N ARG A 90 -5.22 -3.19 -20.33
CA ARG A 90 -6.44 -3.53 -19.59
C ARG A 90 -7.10 -2.25 -19.12
N ILE A 91 -8.39 -2.13 -19.46
CA ILE A 91 -9.23 -1.06 -18.95
C ILE A 91 -10.02 -1.62 -17.76
N THR A 92 -9.98 -0.94 -16.63
CA THR A 92 -10.71 -1.28 -15.41
C THR A 92 -11.56 -0.11 -14.94
N TYR A 93 -12.68 -0.41 -14.28
CA TYR A 93 -13.43 0.59 -13.54
C TYR A 93 -12.63 1.02 -12.31
N CYS A 94 -12.60 2.33 -12.09
CA CYS A 94 -12.19 2.92 -10.81
C CYS A 94 -13.37 2.87 -9.86
N ILE A 95 -13.31 1.96 -8.89
CA ILE A 95 -14.37 1.81 -7.90
C ILE A 95 -13.97 2.49 -6.60
N LYS A 96 -14.75 3.48 -6.18
CA LYS A 96 -14.57 4.14 -4.89
C LYS A 96 -15.42 3.47 -3.83
N ASP A 97 -14.80 3.17 -2.68
CA ASP A 97 -15.50 2.95 -1.43
C ASP A 97 -15.81 4.31 -0.80
N THR A 98 -17.07 4.72 -0.79
CA THR A 98 -17.49 5.99 -0.21
C THR A 98 -17.43 6.00 1.32
N TYR A 99 -17.42 4.83 1.95
CA TYR A 99 -17.31 4.71 3.40
C TYR A 99 -15.87 4.90 3.87
N TYR A 100 -14.87 4.38 3.17
CA TYR A 100 -13.44 4.54 3.50
C TYR A 100 -12.67 5.51 2.60
N ASN A 101 -13.35 6.15 1.63
CA ASN A 101 -12.78 7.13 0.72
C ASN A 101 -11.48 6.66 0.02
N CYS A 102 -11.54 5.45 -0.52
CA CYS A 102 -10.43 4.82 -1.23
C CYS A 102 -10.89 4.24 -2.57
N PHE A 103 -9.95 4.00 -3.48
CA PHE A 103 -10.27 3.62 -4.85
C PHE A 103 -9.58 2.31 -5.20
N SER A 104 -10.36 1.31 -5.61
CA SER A 104 -9.89 0.09 -6.24
C SER A 104 -9.67 0.35 -7.73
N MET A 105 -8.41 0.28 -8.16
CA MET A 105 -8.03 0.67 -9.52
C MET A 105 -8.03 -0.49 -10.51
N HIS A 106 -7.74 -1.72 -10.07
CA HIS A 106 -7.41 -2.83 -10.98
C HIS A 106 -8.32 -4.06 -10.88
N ASP A 107 -9.20 -4.13 -9.88
CA ASP A 107 -9.93 -5.38 -9.59
C ASP A 107 -11.19 -5.59 -10.44
N PHE A 108 -11.65 -4.59 -11.19
CA PHE A 108 -12.91 -4.62 -11.96
C PHE A 108 -12.68 -4.33 -13.45
N PRO A 109 -12.29 -5.33 -14.26
CA PRO A 109 -12.05 -5.14 -15.69
C PRO A 109 -13.33 -4.75 -16.43
N ILE A 110 -13.20 -3.80 -17.36
CA ILE A 110 -14.26 -3.45 -18.32
C ILE A 110 -14.18 -4.48 -19.45
N ASN A 111 -14.82 -5.63 -19.24
CA ASN A 111 -15.08 -6.58 -20.31
C ASN A 111 -16.58 -6.56 -20.67
N SER A 112 -16.90 -6.82 -21.93
CA SER A 112 -18.25 -6.69 -22.49
C SER A 112 -19.26 -7.70 -21.94
N GLU A 113 -18.87 -8.60 -21.03
CA GLU A 113 -19.68 -9.76 -20.64
C GLU A 113 -20.08 -9.81 -19.17
N LYS A 114 -19.44 -9.03 -18.27
CA LYS A 114 -19.70 -9.12 -16.83
C LYS A 114 -19.90 -7.74 -16.21
N ASP A 115 -21.05 -7.55 -15.57
CA ASP A 115 -21.33 -6.35 -14.79
C ASP A 115 -20.61 -6.36 -13.42
N LEU A 116 -20.63 -5.21 -12.73
CA LEU A 116 -20.03 -5.06 -11.40
C LEU A 116 -20.59 -6.06 -10.38
N LYS A 117 -21.90 -6.36 -10.45
CA LYS A 117 -22.58 -7.23 -9.49
C LYS A 117 -22.14 -8.69 -9.64
N SER A 118 -21.90 -9.14 -10.87
CA SER A 118 -21.44 -10.50 -11.15
C SER A 118 -19.97 -10.73 -10.75
N THR A 119 -19.12 -9.71 -10.84
CA THR A 119 -17.71 -9.77 -10.44
C THR A 119 -17.49 -9.52 -8.95
N TYR A 120 -18.41 -8.83 -8.28
CA TYR A 120 -18.29 -8.48 -6.87
C TYR A 120 -18.03 -9.68 -5.91
N PRO A 121 -18.73 -10.82 -6.00
CA PRO A 121 -18.52 -11.92 -5.05
C PRO A 121 -17.08 -12.48 -5.07
N SER A 122 -16.50 -12.65 -6.27
CA SER A 122 -15.14 -13.18 -6.40
C SER A 122 -14.09 -12.15 -5.94
N PHE A 123 -14.30 -10.88 -6.28
CA PHE A 123 -13.49 -9.79 -5.74
C PHE A 123 -13.55 -9.75 -4.20
N LYS A 124 -14.75 -9.79 -3.62
CA LYS A 124 -14.92 -9.65 -2.17
C LYS A 124 -14.31 -10.83 -1.42
N ALA A 125 -14.48 -12.07 -1.91
CA ALA A 125 -13.84 -13.25 -1.33
C ALA A 125 -12.30 -13.16 -1.36
N LYS A 126 -11.72 -12.67 -2.46
CA LYS A 126 -10.29 -12.42 -2.60
C LYS A 126 -9.81 -11.33 -1.63
N LEU A 127 -10.57 -10.24 -1.49
CA LEU A 127 -10.28 -9.18 -0.54
C LEU A 127 -10.33 -9.67 0.91
N ASP A 128 -11.35 -10.43 1.28
CA ASP A 128 -11.49 -10.98 2.64
C ASP A 128 -10.36 -11.96 2.98
N THR A 129 -9.91 -12.75 2.00
CA THR A 129 -8.71 -13.60 2.15
C THR A 129 -7.46 -12.77 2.44
N ARG A 130 -7.28 -11.64 1.73
CA ARG A 130 -6.14 -10.73 1.94
C ARG A 130 -6.22 -10.02 3.29
N ILE A 131 -7.42 -9.62 3.73
CA ILE A 131 -7.66 -9.04 5.06
C ILE A 131 -7.29 -10.03 6.15
N ASN A 132 -7.78 -11.27 6.06
CA ASN A 132 -7.48 -12.30 7.05
C ASN A 132 -5.99 -12.60 7.11
N ARG A 133 -5.31 -12.71 5.95
CA ARG A 133 -3.87 -12.91 5.89
C ARG A 133 -3.08 -11.74 6.48
N PHE A 134 -3.50 -10.50 6.21
CA PHE A 134 -2.90 -9.33 6.85
C PHE A 134 -3.02 -9.41 8.37
N LEU A 135 -4.22 -9.68 8.90
CA LEU A 135 -4.47 -9.80 10.33
C LEU A 135 -3.68 -10.95 10.96
N GLU A 136 -3.56 -12.08 10.29
CA GLU A 136 -2.71 -13.20 10.70
C GLU A 136 -1.25 -12.75 10.79
N LYS A 137 -0.69 -12.19 9.71
CA LYS A 137 0.73 -11.83 9.63
C LYS A 137 1.15 -10.80 10.67
N ILE A 138 0.33 -9.76 10.88
CA ILE A 138 0.66 -8.75 11.90
C ILE A 138 0.57 -9.30 13.33
N ASN A 139 -0.05 -10.46 13.56
CA ASN A 139 -0.14 -11.09 14.88
C ASN A 139 0.83 -12.28 15.04
N SER A 140 1.37 -12.82 13.95
CA SER A 140 2.32 -13.94 13.98
C SER A 140 3.79 -13.52 13.85
N SER A 141 4.07 -12.39 13.23
CA SER A 141 5.46 -11.93 12.99
C SER A 141 5.97 -11.11 14.17
N GLU A 142 7.14 -11.46 14.72
CA GLU A 142 7.70 -10.79 15.90
C GLU A 142 8.12 -9.33 15.64
N SER A 143 8.50 -9.01 14.41
CA SER A 143 8.87 -7.67 13.97
C SER A 143 8.20 -7.31 12.64
N ILE A 144 7.67 -6.10 12.56
CA ILE A 144 6.88 -5.63 11.40
C ILE A 144 7.37 -4.26 10.94
N LEU A 145 7.47 -4.07 9.62
CA LEU A 145 7.61 -2.73 9.03
C LEU A 145 6.37 -2.38 8.24
N PHE A 146 5.68 -1.32 8.62
CA PHE A 146 4.59 -0.73 7.84
C PHE A 146 5.12 0.40 6.98
N ILE A 147 4.75 0.43 5.70
CA ILE A 147 5.17 1.49 4.77
C ILE A 147 3.94 2.18 4.19
N ARG A 148 3.89 3.50 4.27
CA ARG A 148 2.80 4.34 3.79
C ARG A 148 3.35 5.49 2.96
N ILE A 149 2.79 5.70 1.77
CA ILE A 149 2.98 6.95 1.02
C ILE A 149 1.93 7.96 1.44
N TRP A 150 2.34 9.17 1.79
CA TRP A 150 1.50 10.26 2.30
C TRP A 150 0.98 10.08 3.73
N GLY A 151 1.22 11.12 4.50
CA GLY A 151 0.69 11.32 5.84
C GLY A 151 1.39 12.50 6.48
N ASN A 152 0.71 13.16 7.40
CA ASN A 152 1.33 14.17 8.26
C ASN A 152 1.67 13.59 9.64
N ARG A 153 2.31 14.43 10.46
CA ARG A 153 2.77 14.06 11.81
C ARG A 153 1.64 13.57 12.71
N ASP A 154 0.49 14.26 12.73
CA ASP A 154 -0.62 13.94 13.62
C ASP A 154 -1.33 12.65 13.18
N GLU A 155 -1.50 12.46 11.87
CA GLU A 155 -2.01 11.21 11.30
C GLU A 155 -1.09 10.01 11.60
N ALA A 156 0.23 10.23 11.64
CA ALA A 156 1.20 9.19 11.99
C ALA A 156 1.17 8.83 13.48
N VAL A 157 0.91 9.79 14.37
CA VAL A 157 0.65 9.52 15.79
C VAL A 157 -0.61 8.66 15.95
N GLU A 158 -1.67 9.01 15.23
CA GLU A 158 -2.89 8.20 15.22
C GLU A 158 -2.64 6.80 14.66
N LEU A 159 -1.91 6.67 13.55
CA LEU A 159 -1.57 5.38 12.96
C LEU A 159 -0.82 4.49 13.97
N GLN A 160 0.19 5.03 14.66
CA GLN A 160 0.91 4.30 15.69
C GLN A 160 -0.04 3.81 16.80
N ASN A 161 -0.95 4.67 17.26
CA ASN A 161 -1.95 4.34 18.28
C ASN A 161 -2.98 3.29 17.81
N VAL A 162 -3.31 3.27 16.52
CA VAL A 162 -4.18 2.26 15.94
C VAL A 162 -3.45 0.92 15.81
N LEU A 163 -2.23 0.94 15.29
CA LEU A 163 -1.40 -0.27 15.11
C LEU A 163 -1.13 -0.97 16.44
N SER A 164 -0.82 -0.21 17.51
CA SER A 164 -0.61 -0.76 18.86
C SER A 164 -1.84 -1.42 19.48
N LYS A 165 -3.05 -1.14 18.96
CA LYS A 165 -4.31 -1.77 19.39
C LYS A 165 -4.67 -3.01 18.57
N ILE A 166 -4.08 -3.20 17.39
CA ILE A 166 -4.41 -4.32 16.49
C ILE A 166 -3.31 -5.40 16.44
N THR A 167 -2.11 -5.10 16.93
CA THR A 167 -1.03 -6.07 17.15
C THR A 167 -0.30 -5.79 18.46
N ASN A 168 0.20 -6.84 19.11
CA ASN A 168 1.08 -6.78 20.28
C ASN A 168 2.56 -6.99 19.94
N LYS A 169 2.91 -7.04 18.64
CA LYS A 169 4.25 -7.32 18.12
C LYS A 169 5.09 -6.05 17.99
N ASP A 170 6.40 -6.21 17.84
CA ASP A 170 7.29 -5.08 17.58
C ASP A 170 7.02 -4.54 16.18
N PHE A 171 6.88 -3.23 16.04
CA PHE A 171 6.69 -2.63 14.72
C PHE A 171 7.38 -1.27 14.58
N ASN A 172 7.73 -0.97 13.34
CA ASN A 172 8.15 0.34 12.86
C ASN A 172 7.22 0.80 11.74
N ILE A 173 7.15 2.11 11.53
CA ILE A 173 6.37 2.76 10.48
C ILE A 173 7.32 3.64 9.68
N LEU A 174 7.30 3.48 8.36
CA LEU A 174 7.95 4.37 7.41
C LEU A 174 6.87 5.16 6.67
N ILE A 175 6.87 6.49 6.84
CA ILE A 175 6.03 7.43 6.09
C ILE A 175 6.88 8.10 5.02
N VAL A 176 6.47 7.95 3.76
CA VAL A 176 7.13 8.53 2.59
C VAL A 176 6.25 9.63 2.02
N ASN A 177 6.70 10.87 2.04
CA ASN A 177 6.03 12.01 1.42
C ASN A 177 6.76 12.45 0.15
N PHE A 178 6.06 13.09 -0.79
CA PHE A 178 6.69 13.73 -1.94
C PHE A 178 6.77 15.24 -1.72
N LYS A 179 7.87 15.84 -2.15
CA LYS A 179 8.09 17.28 -2.08
C LYS A 179 8.70 17.81 -3.35
N GLU A 180 8.15 18.92 -3.80
CA GLU A 180 8.69 19.66 -4.94
C GLU A 180 9.89 20.51 -4.49
N GLY A 181 10.89 20.66 -5.38
CA GLY A 181 12.05 21.51 -5.13
C GLY A 181 13.16 20.90 -4.26
N ILE A 182 13.09 19.60 -3.94
CA ILE A 182 14.21 18.86 -3.33
C ILE A 182 14.83 17.91 -4.36
N SER A 183 16.14 17.67 -4.25
CA SER A 183 16.89 16.77 -5.14
C SER A 183 17.37 15.48 -4.47
N ASN A 184 17.20 15.37 -3.15
CA ASN A 184 17.63 14.22 -2.36
C ASN A 184 16.57 13.90 -1.30
N ILE A 185 16.66 12.70 -0.75
CA ILE A 185 15.83 12.25 0.38
C ILE A 185 16.11 13.11 1.62
N VAL A 186 15.06 13.59 2.28
CA VAL A 186 15.17 14.41 3.51
C VAL A 186 14.43 13.75 4.66
N GLU A 187 15.14 13.42 5.74
CA GLU A 187 14.55 12.90 6.98
C GLU A 187 13.90 14.02 7.79
N GLN A 188 12.63 13.84 8.17
CA GLN A 188 11.83 14.88 8.83
C GLN A 188 11.94 14.88 10.35
N ASN A 189 12.39 13.77 10.95
CA ASN A 189 12.64 13.65 12.39
C ASN A 189 11.47 14.13 13.27
N TRP A 190 10.25 13.66 13.02
CA TRP A 190 9.03 14.09 13.72
C TRP A 190 8.99 13.87 15.25
N GLY A 191 10.02 13.24 15.82
CA GLY A 191 10.09 12.98 17.26
C GLY A 191 9.07 11.95 17.75
N ILE A 192 8.53 11.13 16.85
CA ILE A 192 7.58 10.07 17.18
C ILE A 192 8.35 8.75 17.26
N SER A 193 8.20 8.03 18.38
CA SER A 193 8.80 6.70 18.54
C SER A 193 8.34 5.77 17.41
N ARG A 194 9.19 4.85 16.93
CA ARG A 194 8.82 3.86 15.89
C ARG A 194 8.39 4.42 14.54
N VAL A 195 8.44 5.73 14.32
CA VAL A 195 8.04 6.37 13.06
C VAL A 195 9.26 7.04 12.42
N CYS A 196 9.68 6.50 11.29
CA CYS A 196 10.58 7.15 10.35
C CYS A 196 9.73 7.92 9.33
N SER A 197 10.04 9.19 9.10
CA SER A 197 9.38 10.01 8.09
C SER A 197 10.42 10.65 7.18
N ILE A 198 10.19 10.54 5.87
CA ILE A 198 11.06 11.07 4.83
C ILE A 198 10.25 11.84 3.78
N GLU A 199 10.93 12.76 3.12
CA GLU A 199 10.47 13.41 1.89
C GLU A 199 11.35 12.97 0.71
N LEU A 200 10.71 12.58 -0.39
CA LEU A 200 11.34 12.26 -1.67
C LEU A 200 11.07 13.37 -2.69
N PRO A 201 11.97 13.60 -3.67
CA PRO A 201 11.65 14.40 -4.83
C PRO A 201 10.37 13.89 -5.52
N ARG A 202 9.53 14.81 -5.99
CA ARG A 202 8.32 14.45 -6.75
C ARG A 202 8.66 14.19 -8.21
N TYR A 203 8.64 12.92 -8.61
CA TYR A 203 8.75 12.51 -10.01
C TYR A 203 7.35 12.40 -10.63
N GLN A 204 7.13 13.01 -11.80
CA GLN A 204 5.82 12.96 -12.48
C GLN A 204 5.77 11.90 -13.60
N ASP A 205 6.92 11.32 -13.95
CA ASP A 205 7.05 10.59 -15.22
C ASP A 205 6.69 9.10 -15.12
N ARG A 206 6.63 8.53 -13.90
CA ARG A 206 6.41 7.09 -13.67
C ARG A 206 5.62 6.83 -12.39
N TRP A 207 4.64 5.93 -12.45
CA TRP A 207 3.79 5.58 -11.29
C TRP A 207 4.54 4.70 -10.28
N GLU A 208 5.58 4.00 -10.71
CA GLU A 208 6.49 3.23 -9.87
C GLU A 208 7.40 4.13 -9.00
N GLY A 209 7.43 5.43 -9.29
CA GLY A 209 8.39 6.39 -8.77
C GLY A 209 9.83 6.09 -9.19
N ASP A 210 10.79 6.64 -8.43
CA ASP A 210 12.20 6.51 -8.73
C ASP A 210 12.83 5.31 -8.03
N ASP A 211 13.32 4.35 -8.81
CA ASP A 211 13.93 3.13 -8.30
C ASP A 211 15.18 3.41 -7.44
N SER A 212 15.99 4.41 -7.80
CA SER A 212 17.23 4.72 -7.08
C SER A 212 16.95 5.29 -5.69
N ASP A 213 15.89 6.09 -5.54
CA ASP A 213 15.43 6.55 -4.23
C ASP A 213 14.96 5.37 -3.37
N TRP A 214 14.14 4.47 -3.94
CA TRP A 214 13.66 3.30 -3.20
C TRP A 214 14.77 2.32 -2.82
N ASP A 215 15.82 2.20 -3.64
CA ASP A 215 17.02 1.44 -3.32
C ASP A 215 17.71 1.99 -2.07
N VAL A 216 17.78 3.32 -1.92
CA VAL A 216 18.33 3.96 -0.72
C VAL A 216 17.42 3.75 0.49
N ILE A 217 16.11 3.92 0.33
CA ILE A 217 15.11 3.79 1.41
C ILE A 217 15.09 2.38 1.99
N LEU A 218 15.11 1.37 1.12
CA LEU A 218 14.97 -0.03 1.51
C LEU A 218 16.34 -0.72 1.71
N ASN A 219 17.44 0.02 1.56
CA ASN A 219 18.78 -0.49 1.77
C ASN A 219 18.91 -1.15 3.14
N LYS A 220 19.55 -2.32 3.21
CA LYS A 220 19.77 -3.13 4.43
C LYS A 220 18.50 -3.56 5.19
N ILE A 221 17.31 -3.30 4.66
CA ILE A 221 16.07 -3.90 5.15
C ILE A 221 15.99 -5.32 4.58
N THR A 222 15.77 -6.31 5.44
CA THR A 222 15.69 -7.72 5.04
C THR A 222 14.51 -8.42 5.73
N LEU A 223 14.25 -9.66 5.32
CA LEU A 223 13.27 -10.54 5.97
C LEU A 223 13.98 -11.58 6.85
N THR A 224 13.40 -11.92 8.00
CA THR A 224 13.83 -13.04 8.85
C THR A 224 13.18 -14.35 8.47
#